data_AF-A0A0D3KA30-F1
#
_entry.id   AF-A0A0D3KA30-F1
#
_cell.length_a   1.000
_cell.length_b   1.000
_cell.length_c   1.000
_cell.angle_alpha   90.00
_cell.angle_beta   90.00
_cell.angle_gamma   90.00
#
_symmetry.space_group_name_H-M   'P 1'
#
loop_
_entity.id
_entity.type
_entity.pdbx_description
1 polymer ?
#
loop_
_entity_poly.entity_id
_entity_poly.type
_entity_poly.pdbx_seq_one_letter_code
_entity_poly.pdbx_strand_id
1 'polypeptide(L)'
;MRTAFIVHAFNGARIACSVLADPGASLPLSAGGFVPYFDYAGDLRVSGVVTPMATLPAVFRAPSAIFGGASAFLTPTQSFAYSLRGVDPNCASGPTAGVANSCGIHIHEGTDCASNALGHYWARGSFPDDPWASVSYRAESGLFGRYTATGVSPGVITGLYQSQIAGHAFIVHDVTGARIACAILQSCPDGCEAQQEQSGGLGTAWFGAEGRALRSRTENDVVSGYVCG
;
A
#
# COMPACT_ATOMS: atom_id res chain seq x y z
N MET A 1 6.65 -6.88 21.54
CA MET A 1 7.66 -7.87 22.01
C MET A 1 8.14 -8.63 20.79
N ARG A 2 9.45 -8.72 20.54
CA ARG A 2 10.00 -9.46 19.40
C ARG A 2 10.30 -10.89 19.87
N THR A 3 9.81 -11.90 19.14
CA THR A 3 10.06 -13.32 19.45
C THR A 3 11.42 -13.70 18.88
N ALA A 4 12.23 -14.46 19.63
CA ALA A 4 13.52 -14.96 19.15
C ALA A 4 13.44 -16.47 18.91
N PHE A 5 14.06 -16.94 17.83
CA PHE A 5 14.36 -18.35 17.59
C PHE A 5 15.76 -18.63 18.09
N ILE A 6 15.92 -19.63 18.96
CA ILE A 6 17.19 -19.98 19.60
C ILE A 6 17.55 -21.42 19.24
N VAL A 7 18.78 -21.62 18.76
CA VAL A 7 19.35 -22.95 18.53
C VAL A 7 20.23 -23.34 19.71
N HIS A 8 19.99 -24.52 20.27
CA HIS A 8 20.78 -25.09 21.36
C HIS A 8 21.77 -26.15 20.82
N ALA A 9 22.97 -26.19 21.39
CA ALA A 9 23.91 -27.30 21.25
C ALA A 9 23.44 -28.51 22.07
N PHE A 10 24.07 -29.66 21.84
CA PHE A 10 23.77 -30.91 22.57
C PHE A 10 23.93 -30.80 24.10
N ASN A 11 24.76 -29.85 24.57
CA ASN A 11 24.99 -29.56 25.99
C ASN A 11 24.02 -28.51 26.56
N GLY A 12 23.01 -28.07 25.78
CA GLY A 12 22.04 -27.05 26.18
C GLY A 12 22.53 -25.61 26.03
N ALA A 13 23.78 -25.37 25.61
CA ALA A 13 24.27 -24.02 25.36
C ALA A 13 23.56 -23.39 24.15
N ARG A 14 23.26 -22.09 24.20
CA ARG A 14 22.74 -21.34 23.04
C ARG A 14 23.88 -21.09 22.06
N ILE A 15 23.74 -21.56 20.83
CA ILE A 15 24.79 -21.47 19.80
C ILE A 15 24.34 -20.72 18.54
N ALA A 16 23.07 -20.39 18.40
CA ALA A 16 22.61 -19.44 17.39
C ALA A 16 21.31 -18.78 17.85
N CYS A 17 21.05 -17.59 17.34
CA CYS A 17 19.75 -16.97 17.50
C CYS A 17 19.40 -16.14 16.26
N SER A 18 18.11 -16.03 15.99
CA SER A 18 17.56 -15.03 15.08
C SER A 18 16.33 -14.39 15.72
N VAL A 19 16.06 -13.14 15.39
CA VAL A 19 14.76 -12.55 15.69
C VAL A 19 13.77 -13.11 14.69
N LEU A 20 12.69 -13.72 15.18
CA LEU A 20 11.56 -14.04 14.34
C LEU A 20 10.89 -12.70 13.98
N ALA A 21 11.06 -12.28 12.73
CA ALA A 21 10.11 -11.39 12.12
C ALA A 21 8.76 -12.09 12.20
N ASP A 22 7.76 -11.43 12.78
CA ASP A 22 6.40 -11.94 12.71
C ASP A 22 6.04 -11.98 11.22
N PRO A 23 5.79 -13.17 10.63
CA PRO A 23 5.43 -13.28 9.22
C PRO A 23 4.12 -12.54 8.89
N GLY A 24 3.36 -12.10 9.91
CA GLY A 24 2.22 -11.19 9.78
C GLY A 24 2.50 -9.71 10.10
N ALA A 25 3.69 -9.36 10.62
CA ALA A 25 4.09 -7.96 10.83
C ALA A 25 4.93 -7.44 9.65
N SER A 26 4.44 -7.65 8.43
CA SER A 26 4.82 -6.74 7.36
C SER A 26 4.29 -5.36 7.71
N LEU A 27 5.17 -4.36 7.72
CA LEU A 27 4.76 -2.97 7.92
C LEU A 27 3.68 -2.64 6.88
N PRO A 28 2.64 -1.86 7.24
CA PRO A 28 1.62 -1.48 6.29
C PRO A 28 2.29 -0.81 5.09
N LEU A 29 1.77 -1.11 3.89
CA LEU A 29 2.24 -0.43 2.69
C LEU A 29 1.56 0.93 2.58
N SER A 30 2.19 1.83 1.84
CA SER A 30 1.62 3.11 1.45
C SER A 30 1.86 3.33 -0.03
N ALA A 31 0.88 3.94 -0.70
CA ALA A 31 1.10 4.56 -2.01
C ALA A 31 0.97 6.07 -1.83
N GLY A 32 2.07 6.79 -2.06
CA GLY A 32 2.14 8.24 -2.01
C GLY A 32 3.02 8.76 -3.15
N GLY A 33 3.15 10.09 -3.26
CA GLY A 33 3.95 10.69 -4.34
C GLY A 33 3.36 10.42 -5.73
N PHE A 34 2.03 10.42 -5.85
CA PHE A 34 1.33 10.20 -7.11
C PHE A 34 1.85 11.10 -8.21
N VAL A 35 2.21 10.47 -9.33
CA VAL A 35 2.56 11.14 -10.60
C VAL A 35 1.43 10.92 -11.61
N PRO A 36 1.28 11.79 -12.62
CA PRO A 36 0.41 11.49 -13.76
C PRO A 36 0.77 10.14 -14.36
N TYR A 37 -0.24 9.36 -14.75
CA TYR A 37 0.00 8.10 -15.44
C TYR A 37 0.75 8.37 -16.78
N PHE A 38 1.63 7.45 -17.20
CA PHE A 38 2.68 7.77 -18.19
C PHE A 38 2.17 8.29 -19.55
N ASP A 39 0.97 7.88 -19.97
CA ASP A 39 0.31 8.32 -21.20
C ASP A 39 -0.90 9.24 -20.97
N TYR A 40 -1.13 9.69 -19.72
CA TYR A 40 -2.23 10.59 -19.39
C TYR A 40 -1.92 12.02 -19.83
N ALA A 41 -2.64 12.50 -20.84
CA ALA A 41 -2.48 13.83 -21.41
C ALA A 41 -3.41 14.90 -20.80
N GLY A 42 -4.30 14.52 -19.88
CA GLY A 42 -5.25 15.45 -19.27
C GLY A 42 -4.65 16.31 -18.15
N ASP A 43 -5.49 17.16 -17.55
CA ASP A 43 -5.07 18.18 -16.58
C ASP A 43 -5.22 17.76 -15.11
N LEU A 44 -5.79 16.59 -14.83
CA LEU A 44 -5.92 16.09 -13.45
C LEU A 44 -4.54 15.83 -12.84
N ARG A 45 -4.36 16.23 -11.58
CA ARG A 45 -3.11 16.09 -10.82
C ARG A 45 -3.43 15.54 -9.43
N VAL A 46 -3.51 14.22 -9.36
CA VAL A 46 -3.79 13.52 -8.11
C VAL A 46 -2.58 13.62 -7.19
N SER A 47 -2.84 13.90 -5.92
CA SER A 47 -1.85 13.94 -4.83
C SER A 47 -2.49 13.40 -3.56
N GLY A 48 -1.69 13.12 -2.54
CA GLY A 48 -2.15 12.55 -1.29
C GLY A 48 -1.57 11.15 -1.06
N VAL A 49 -2.27 10.35 -0.27
CA VAL A 49 -1.77 9.06 0.21
C VAL A 49 -2.87 8.00 0.21
N VAL A 50 -2.45 6.75 0.01
CA VAL A 50 -3.23 5.54 0.30
C VAL A 50 -2.48 4.79 1.39
N THR A 51 -3.00 4.82 2.61
CA THR A 51 -2.36 4.25 3.80
C THR A 51 -3.34 4.19 4.98
N PRO A 52 -3.18 3.24 5.92
CA PRO A 52 -2.34 2.05 5.81
C PRO A 52 -2.96 1.08 4.82
N MET A 53 -2.17 0.53 3.91
CA MET A 53 -2.57 -0.67 3.18
C MET A 53 -2.18 -1.88 4.01
N ALA A 54 -3.19 -2.60 4.48
CA ALA A 54 -3.04 -3.80 5.30
C ALA A 54 -3.55 -5.02 4.54
N THR A 55 -2.91 -6.17 4.82
CA THR A 55 -3.44 -7.48 4.41
C THR A 55 -4.02 -8.15 5.66
N LEU A 56 -5.34 -8.28 5.70
CA LEU A 56 -6.05 -8.95 6.78
C LEU A 56 -6.37 -10.39 6.37
N PRO A 57 -6.30 -11.36 7.28
CA PRO A 57 -6.86 -12.67 7.04
C PRO A 57 -8.39 -12.56 7.04
N ALA A 58 -9.05 -12.66 5.88
CA ALA A 58 -10.50 -12.80 5.85
C ALA A 58 -10.88 -14.25 6.13
N VAL A 59 -11.83 -14.44 7.05
CA VAL A 59 -12.49 -15.74 7.26
C VAL A 59 -13.54 -15.89 6.16
N PHE A 60 -13.15 -16.41 5.00
CA PHE A 60 -14.12 -16.82 4.00
C PHE A 60 -14.73 -18.15 4.44
N ARG A 61 -15.99 -18.13 4.89
CA ARG A 61 -16.78 -19.36 5.00
C ARG A 61 -17.18 -19.77 3.59
N ALA A 62 -16.33 -20.55 2.92
CA ALA A 62 -16.77 -21.26 1.72
C ALA A 62 -18.07 -22.01 2.05
N PRO A 63 -19.09 -22.01 1.16
CA PRO A 63 -20.23 -22.88 1.33
C PRO A 63 -19.71 -24.31 1.53
N SER A 64 -20.19 -24.98 2.57
CA SER A 64 -19.66 -26.25 3.13
C SER A 64 -19.57 -27.46 2.18
N ALA A 65 -19.72 -27.28 0.87
CA ALA A 65 -19.90 -28.33 -0.12
C ALA A 65 -18.60 -28.87 -0.75
N ILE A 66 -17.43 -28.24 -0.57
CA ILE A 66 -16.20 -28.68 -1.27
C ILE A 66 -15.28 -29.52 -0.38
N PHE A 67 -15.27 -29.33 0.95
CA PHE A 67 -14.28 -29.97 1.83
C PHE A 67 -14.85 -30.57 3.12
N GLY A 68 -16.03 -31.22 3.10
CA GLY A 68 -16.46 -32.12 4.18
C GLY A 68 -16.37 -31.63 5.65
N GLY A 69 -16.32 -30.31 5.87
CA GLY A 69 -15.96 -29.67 7.13
C GLY A 69 -15.48 -28.23 6.92
N ALA A 70 -15.71 -27.36 7.90
CA ALA A 70 -15.31 -25.96 7.84
C ALA A 70 -13.80 -25.81 8.11
N SER A 71 -12.95 -26.05 7.11
CA SER A 71 -11.59 -25.51 7.15
C SER A 71 -11.66 -24.04 6.76
N ALA A 72 -11.52 -23.16 7.74
CA ALA A 72 -11.39 -21.72 7.51
C ALA A 72 -10.02 -21.44 6.87
N PHE A 73 -9.97 -21.44 5.54
CA PHE A 73 -8.83 -20.88 4.83
C PHE A 73 -8.88 -19.36 4.99
N LEU A 74 -7.89 -18.81 5.69
CA LEU A 74 -7.70 -17.37 5.78
C LEU A 74 -7.32 -16.86 4.39
N THR A 75 -8.22 -16.13 3.75
CA THR A 75 -7.97 -15.60 2.41
C THR A 75 -7.40 -14.19 2.54
N PRO A 76 -6.20 -13.92 1.99
CA PRO A 76 -5.60 -12.59 2.07
C PRO A 76 -6.52 -11.53 1.44
N THR A 77 -6.84 -10.51 2.24
CA THR A 77 -7.78 -9.45 1.90
C THR A 77 -7.17 -8.08 2.18
N GLN A 78 -7.30 -7.18 1.23
CA GLN A 78 -6.66 -5.88 1.25
C GLN A 78 -7.66 -4.86 1.78
N SER A 79 -7.21 -4.08 2.74
CA SER A 79 -7.95 -2.95 3.28
C SER A 79 -7.01 -1.76 3.31
N PHE A 80 -7.48 -0.62 2.83
CA PHE A 80 -6.70 0.61 2.83
C PHE A 80 -7.58 1.84 3.04
N ALA A 81 -7.04 2.84 3.73
CA ALA A 81 -7.62 4.17 3.71
C ALA A 81 -6.96 5.02 2.61
N TYR A 82 -7.68 6.01 2.10
CA TYR A 82 -7.18 6.94 1.10
C TYR A 82 -7.57 8.35 1.47
N SER A 83 -6.67 9.30 1.18
CA SER A 83 -6.88 10.74 1.28
C SER A 83 -6.21 11.37 0.07
N LEU A 84 -7.02 11.66 -0.94
CA LEU A 84 -6.60 12.10 -2.26
C LEU A 84 -7.13 13.49 -2.57
N ARG A 85 -6.38 14.24 -3.37
CA ARG A 85 -6.73 15.59 -3.85
C ARG A 85 -6.43 15.71 -5.34
N GLY A 86 -7.19 16.54 -6.05
CA GLY A 86 -7.04 16.71 -7.50
C GLY A 86 -7.57 15.51 -8.29
N VAL A 87 -8.52 14.77 -7.71
CA VAL A 87 -9.26 13.69 -8.37
C VAL A 87 -10.31 14.26 -9.34
N ASP A 88 -10.90 13.41 -10.19
CA ASP A 88 -11.88 13.85 -11.19
C ASP A 88 -13.16 14.39 -10.52
N PRO A 89 -13.56 15.65 -10.76
CA PRO A 89 -14.83 16.19 -10.25
C PRO A 89 -16.06 15.40 -10.70
N ASN A 90 -16.02 14.75 -11.85
CA ASN A 90 -17.17 13.98 -12.36
C ASN A 90 -17.42 12.70 -11.57
N CYS A 91 -16.48 12.29 -10.72
CA CYS A 91 -16.67 11.21 -9.74
C CYS A 91 -17.47 11.64 -8.50
N ALA A 92 -18.08 12.83 -8.49
CA ALA A 92 -18.90 13.30 -7.37
C ALA A 92 -20.14 12.43 -7.12
N SER A 93 -20.64 11.74 -8.14
CA SER A 93 -21.74 10.77 -8.00
C SER A 93 -21.27 9.33 -7.83
N GLY A 94 -19.95 9.11 -7.73
CA GLY A 94 -19.33 7.79 -7.73
C GLY A 94 -19.12 7.24 -9.16
N PRO A 95 -18.88 5.92 -9.29
CA PRO A 95 -18.62 5.28 -10.58
C PRO A 95 -19.84 5.34 -11.51
N THR A 96 -19.60 5.53 -12.80
CA THR A 96 -20.63 5.48 -13.84
C THR A 96 -21.00 4.03 -14.16
N ALA A 97 -22.28 3.69 -14.07
CA ALA A 97 -22.76 2.35 -14.37
C ALA A 97 -22.43 1.94 -15.83
N GLY A 98 -21.88 0.74 -16.00
CA GLY A 98 -21.49 0.21 -17.31
C GLY A 98 -20.17 0.76 -17.87
N VAL A 99 -19.51 1.70 -17.19
CA VAL A 99 -18.18 2.20 -17.56
C VAL A 99 -17.14 1.51 -16.68
N ALA A 100 -16.37 0.61 -17.29
CA ALA A 100 -15.31 -0.11 -16.60
C ALA A 100 -14.32 0.87 -15.96
N ASN A 101 -13.93 0.60 -14.70
CA ASN A 101 -12.95 1.36 -13.92
C ASN A 101 -13.33 2.84 -13.66
N SER A 102 -14.56 3.25 -13.95
CA SER A 102 -15.02 4.60 -13.63
C SER A 102 -14.77 4.90 -12.16
N CYS A 103 -14.00 5.96 -11.88
CA CYS A 103 -13.64 6.36 -10.51
C CYS A 103 -12.94 5.25 -9.69
N GLY A 104 -12.28 4.31 -10.35
CA GLY A 104 -11.58 3.18 -9.75
C GLY A 104 -10.28 3.55 -9.03
N ILE A 105 -9.94 2.79 -7.99
CA ILE A 105 -8.63 2.85 -7.30
C ILE A 105 -8.11 1.45 -7.00
N HIS A 106 -7.03 1.05 -7.67
CA HIS A 106 -6.68 -0.38 -7.79
C HIS A 106 -5.17 -0.63 -7.67
N ILE A 107 -4.81 -1.84 -7.27
CA ILE A 107 -3.44 -2.36 -7.45
C ILE A 107 -3.35 -3.01 -8.83
N HIS A 108 -2.29 -2.69 -9.56
CA HIS A 108 -2.01 -3.16 -10.90
C HIS A 108 -0.78 -4.08 -10.95
N GLU A 109 -0.70 -4.91 -11.99
CA GLU A 109 0.36 -5.92 -12.15
C GLU A 109 1.73 -5.27 -12.37
N GLY A 110 1.79 -4.09 -12.97
CA GLY A 110 3.03 -3.35 -13.20
C GLY A 110 3.69 -2.84 -11.91
N THR A 111 4.98 -2.58 -11.99
CA THR A 111 5.84 -2.25 -10.83
C THR A 111 6.58 -0.92 -10.99
N ASP A 112 6.18 -0.11 -11.97
CA ASP A 112 6.66 1.25 -12.19
C ASP A 112 5.51 2.16 -12.66
N CYS A 113 5.74 3.47 -12.63
CA CYS A 113 4.79 4.48 -13.12
C CYS A 113 5.23 5.13 -14.43
N ALA A 114 6.35 4.69 -15.01
CA ALA A 114 6.92 5.26 -16.24
C ALA A 114 6.52 4.46 -17.49
N SER A 115 5.89 3.30 -17.30
CA SER A 115 5.44 2.40 -18.35
C SER A 115 4.02 1.89 -18.06
N ASN A 116 3.53 1.00 -18.92
CA ASN A 116 2.19 0.45 -18.78
C ASN A 116 2.09 -0.42 -17.52
N ALA A 117 1.23 -0.02 -16.58
CA ALA A 117 0.97 -0.75 -15.35
C ALA A 117 0.22 -2.08 -15.55
N LEU A 118 -0.08 -2.51 -16.78
CA LEU A 118 -0.80 -3.75 -17.09
C LEU A 118 -2.22 -3.77 -16.46
N GLY A 119 -2.80 -4.96 -16.25
CA GLY A 119 -4.16 -5.12 -15.67
C GLY A 119 -4.19 -4.99 -14.14
N HIS A 120 -5.37 -5.16 -13.53
CA HIS A 120 -5.46 -5.23 -12.07
C HIS A 120 -4.73 -6.46 -11.54
N TYR A 121 -4.22 -6.38 -10.32
CA TYR A 121 -3.40 -7.41 -9.71
C TYR A 121 -4.11 -8.16 -8.58
N TRP A 122 -4.34 -9.45 -8.80
CA TRP A 122 -4.89 -10.38 -7.82
C TRP A 122 -4.47 -11.81 -8.17
N ALA A 123 -4.70 -12.76 -7.27
CA ALA A 123 -4.44 -14.18 -7.51
C ALA A 123 -5.47 -14.80 -8.47
N ARG A 124 -5.44 -14.39 -9.75
CA ARG A 124 -6.40 -14.79 -10.80
C ARG A 124 -6.52 -16.31 -10.99
N GLY A 125 -5.46 -17.06 -10.71
CA GLY A 125 -5.47 -18.53 -10.74
C GLY A 125 -6.32 -19.18 -9.64
N SER A 126 -6.61 -18.45 -8.56
CA SER A 126 -7.43 -18.92 -7.43
C SER A 126 -8.78 -18.19 -7.33
N PHE A 127 -8.87 -16.98 -7.90
CA PHE A 127 -10.07 -16.14 -7.90
C PHE A 127 -10.37 -15.71 -9.35
N PRO A 128 -11.35 -16.34 -10.02
CA PRO A 128 -11.62 -16.08 -11.44
C PRO A 128 -12.19 -14.68 -11.69
N ASP A 129 -12.97 -14.15 -10.74
CA ASP A 129 -13.56 -12.82 -10.81
C ASP A 129 -12.57 -11.77 -10.31
N ASP A 130 -12.56 -10.62 -10.99
CA ASP A 130 -11.71 -9.49 -10.62
C ASP A 130 -12.27 -8.76 -9.39
N PRO A 131 -11.58 -8.82 -8.23
CA PRO A 131 -12.08 -8.23 -7.00
C PRO A 131 -12.00 -6.69 -7.01
N TRP A 132 -11.25 -6.09 -7.95
CA TRP A 132 -11.07 -4.64 -8.07
C TRP A 132 -12.20 -3.94 -8.81
N ALA A 133 -13.00 -4.68 -9.60
CA ALA A 133 -14.03 -4.12 -10.47
C ALA A 133 -15.09 -3.27 -9.73
N SER A 134 -15.31 -3.52 -8.43
CA SER A 134 -16.26 -2.77 -7.58
C SER A 134 -15.61 -1.72 -6.68
N VAL A 135 -14.28 -1.58 -6.71
CA VAL A 135 -13.52 -0.69 -5.83
C VAL A 135 -13.38 0.68 -6.50
N SER A 136 -14.06 1.68 -5.96
CA SER A 136 -14.10 3.05 -6.48
C SER A 136 -14.09 4.09 -5.37
N TYR A 137 -13.72 5.32 -5.70
CA TYR A 137 -13.88 6.48 -4.80
C TYR A 137 -15.08 7.35 -5.21
N ARG A 138 -15.46 8.24 -4.31
CA ARG A 138 -16.39 9.34 -4.58
C ARG A 138 -15.67 10.66 -4.34
N ALA A 139 -15.79 11.58 -5.29
CA ALA A 139 -15.20 12.90 -5.19
C ALA A 139 -16.08 13.84 -4.36
N GLU A 140 -15.45 14.75 -3.63
CA GLU A 140 -16.08 15.80 -2.85
C GLU A 140 -15.46 17.14 -3.21
N SER A 141 -16.26 18.21 -3.16
CA SER A 141 -15.73 19.55 -3.39
C SER A 141 -14.74 19.90 -2.27
N GLY A 142 -13.49 20.17 -2.65
CA GLY A 142 -12.47 20.67 -1.74
C GLY A 142 -12.28 22.17 -1.85
N LEU A 143 -11.18 22.66 -1.27
CA LEU A 143 -10.78 24.06 -1.34
C LEU A 143 -10.14 24.40 -2.70
N PHE A 144 -10.20 25.68 -3.07
CA PHE A 144 -9.54 26.22 -4.27
C PHE A 144 -9.92 25.53 -5.59
N GLY A 145 -11.17 25.06 -5.70
CA GLY A 145 -11.68 24.40 -6.91
C GLY A 145 -11.10 23.00 -7.17
N ARG A 146 -10.36 22.42 -6.21
CA ARG A 146 -9.90 21.03 -6.31
C ARG A 146 -10.88 20.09 -5.63
N TYR A 147 -11.10 18.94 -6.25
CA TYR A 147 -11.89 17.88 -5.66
C TYR A 147 -11.00 16.95 -4.84
N THR A 148 -11.55 16.42 -3.75
CA THR A 148 -10.89 15.50 -2.83
C THR A 148 -11.64 14.19 -2.78
N ALA A 149 -10.97 13.12 -2.38
CA ALA A 149 -11.60 11.85 -2.07
C ALA A 149 -10.96 11.26 -0.83
N THR A 150 -11.77 11.02 0.20
CA THR A 150 -11.32 10.40 1.45
C THR A 150 -12.22 9.22 1.75
N GLY A 151 -11.65 8.12 2.24
CA GLY A 151 -12.44 6.96 2.61
C GLY A 151 -11.59 5.77 2.99
N VAL A 152 -12.28 4.64 3.16
CA VAL A 152 -11.68 3.33 3.43
C VAL A 152 -12.24 2.36 2.41
N SER A 153 -11.38 1.55 1.81
CA SER A 153 -11.79 0.51 0.88
C SER A 153 -12.68 -0.52 1.57
N PRO A 154 -13.58 -1.19 0.85
CA PRO A 154 -14.07 -2.48 1.31
C PRO A 154 -12.88 -3.45 1.47
N GLY A 155 -13.11 -4.56 2.18
CA GLY A 155 -12.15 -5.67 2.15
C GLY A 155 -12.11 -6.26 0.74
N VAL A 156 -10.97 -6.12 0.05
CA VAL A 156 -10.77 -6.61 -1.32
C VAL A 156 -10.07 -7.96 -1.26
N ILE A 157 -10.77 -9.04 -1.59
CA ILE A 157 -10.23 -10.40 -1.52
C ILE A 157 -9.30 -10.63 -2.72
N THR A 158 -8.04 -10.24 -2.58
CA THR A 158 -7.04 -10.36 -3.66
C THR A 158 -6.40 -11.74 -3.70
N GLY A 159 -6.39 -12.46 -2.57
CA GLY A 159 -5.64 -13.70 -2.42
C GLY A 159 -4.12 -13.50 -2.34
N LEU A 160 -3.64 -12.26 -2.22
CA LEU A 160 -2.22 -11.93 -2.19
C LEU A 160 -1.80 -11.39 -0.82
N TYR A 161 -0.64 -11.83 -0.36
CA TYR A 161 0.00 -11.32 0.85
C TYR A 161 0.65 -9.96 0.62
N GLN A 162 0.90 -9.22 1.70
CA GLN A 162 1.53 -7.91 1.66
C GLN A 162 2.88 -7.92 0.91
N SER A 163 3.67 -8.97 1.09
CA SER A 163 4.94 -9.16 0.39
C SER A 163 4.79 -9.31 -1.13
N GLN A 164 3.64 -9.79 -1.60
CA GLN A 164 3.38 -9.99 -3.02
C GLN A 164 2.85 -8.73 -3.71
N ILE A 165 2.20 -7.82 -2.97
CA ILE A 165 1.68 -6.55 -3.49
C ILE A 165 2.64 -5.38 -3.31
N ALA A 166 3.68 -5.52 -2.47
CA ALA A 166 4.73 -4.52 -2.35
C ALA A 166 5.46 -4.35 -3.70
N GLY A 167 5.73 -3.10 -4.08
CA GLY A 167 6.36 -2.75 -5.34
C GLY A 167 5.41 -2.65 -6.53
N HIS A 168 4.14 -3.00 -6.38
CA HIS A 168 3.15 -2.87 -7.44
C HIS A 168 2.57 -1.44 -7.52
N ALA A 169 2.13 -1.07 -8.72
CA ALA A 169 1.51 0.21 -8.98
C ALA A 169 0.10 0.29 -8.38
N PHE A 170 -0.19 1.37 -7.69
CA PHE A 170 -1.52 1.79 -7.28
C PHE A 170 -2.02 2.86 -8.25
N ILE A 171 -3.10 2.58 -8.95
CA ILE A 171 -3.64 3.44 -10.01
C ILE A 171 -4.93 4.10 -9.56
N VAL A 172 -5.09 5.38 -9.90
CA VAL A 172 -6.35 6.12 -9.76
C VAL A 172 -6.92 6.35 -11.16
N HIS A 173 -8.22 6.13 -11.31
CA HIS A 173 -8.95 6.35 -12.56
C HIS A 173 -9.87 7.58 -12.49
N ASP A 174 -10.18 8.16 -13.64
CA ASP A 174 -11.22 9.18 -13.80
C ASP A 174 -12.61 8.54 -14.07
N VAL A 175 -13.63 9.38 -14.26
CA VAL A 175 -15.01 8.93 -14.49
C VAL A 175 -15.15 8.12 -15.78
N THR A 176 -14.26 8.30 -16.76
CA THR A 176 -14.27 7.56 -18.03
C THR A 176 -13.59 6.20 -17.92
N GLY A 177 -12.92 5.94 -16.80
CA GLY A 177 -12.10 4.75 -16.58
C GLY A 177 -10.66 4.91 -17.08
N ALA A 178 -10.26 6.10 -17.54
CA ALA A 178 -8.87 6.35 -17.90
C ALA A 178 -8.00 6.40 -16.64
N ARG A 179 -6.76 5.93 -16.77
CA ARG A 179 -5.77 5.96 -15.68
C ARG A 179 -5.20 7.37 -15.61
N ILE A 180 -5.33 8.02 -14.46
CA ILE A 180 -4.95 9.44 -14.31
C ILE A 180 -3.76 9.64 -13.39
N ALA A 181 -3.48 8.69 -12.50
CA ALA A 181 -2.33 8.77 -11.61
C ALA A 181 -1.80 7.41 -11.21
N CYS A 182 -0.52 7.37 -10.85
CA CYS A 182 0.19 6.20 -10.39
C CYS A 182 1.09 6.53 -9.20
N ALA A 183 1.15 5.61 -8.24
CA ALA A 183 2.13 5.58 -7.17
C ALA A 183 2.55 4.13 -6.90
N ILE A 184 3.78 3.90 -6.44
CA ILE A 184 4.24 2.54 -6.10
C ILE A 184 3.95 2.24 -4.65
N LEU A 185 3.44 1.04 -4.38
CA LEU A 185 3.25 0.53 -3.03
C LEU A 185 4.59 0.24 -2.37
N GLN A 186 4.91 0.97 -1.30
CA GLN A 186 6.17 0.84 -0.58
C GLN A 186 5.93 0.56 0.89
N SER A 187 6.87 -0.14 1.53
CA SER A 187 6.87 -0.30 2.97
C SER A 187 6.96 1.06 3.64
N CYS A 188 6.24 1.21 4.75
CA CYS A 188 6.19 2.43 5.53
C CYS A 188 6.71 2.15 6.96
N PRO A 189 8.04 2.18 7.19
CA PRO A 189 8.63 1.74 8.45
C PRO A 189 8.42 2.67 9.63
N ASP A 190 8.25 3.97 9.38
CA ASP A 190 8.23 5.01 10.43
C ASP A 190 6.83 5.62 10.67
N GLY A 191 5.77 4.99 10.17
CA GLY A 191 4.41 5.54 10.23
C GLY A 191 4.15 6.53 9.10
N CYS A 192 3.00 6.41 8.45
CA CYS A 192 2.77 6.94 7.10
C CYS A 192 2.35 8.41 7.05
N GLU A 193 2.81 9.20 8.03
CA GLU A 193 2.58 10.65 8.11
C GLU A 193 3.79 11.49 7.66
N ALA A 194 4.98 10.89 7.41
CA ALA A 194 6.24 11.65 7.32
C ALA A 194 6.88 11.79 5.90
N GLN A 195 6.10 12.00 4.83
CA GLN A 195 6.66 12.31 3.49
C GLN A 195 6.11 13.62 2.86
N GLN A 196 5.54 14.54 3.64
CA GLN A 196 4.97 15.79 3.11
C GLN A 196 5.94 16.97 2.90
N GLU A 197 7.26 16.88 3.15
CA GLU A 197 8.07 18.12 3.23
C GLU A 197 9.44 18.18 2.52
N GLN A 198 9.72 17.36 1.48
CA GLN A 198 11.04 17.41 0.81
C GLN A 198 11.06 17.79 -0.68
N SER A 199 10.00 18.36 -1.24
CA SER A 199 10.00 18.81 -2.65
C SER A 199 9.84 20.32 -2.86
N GLY A 200 10.18 21.16 -1.88
CA GLY A 200 10.01 22.62 -1.93
C GLY A 200 11.26 23.43 -1.59
N GLY A 201 12.44 23.04 -2.06
CA GLY A 201 13.69 23.76 -1.81
C GLY A 201 14.03 24.79 -2.89
N LEU A 202 13.50 26.01 -2.79
CA LEU A 202 14.11 27.21 -3.39
C LEU A 202 14.71 28.06 -2.25
N GLY A 203 16.01 28.35 -2.36
CA GLY A 203 16.83 28.79 -1.24
C GLY A 203 16.71 30.25 -0.83
N THR A 204 17.17 30.52 0.39
CA THR A 204 18.00 31.69 0.77
C THR A 204 18.72 31.36 2.08
N ALA A 205 19.98 31.79 2.18
CA ALA A 205 20.91 31.54 3.27
C ALA A 205 20.84 32.61 4.40
N TRP A 206 21.50 32.29 5.53
CA TRP A 206 21.90 33.13 6.70
C TRP A 206 20.80 33.36 7.78
N PHE A 207 20.99 33.27 9.10
CA PHE A 207 22.11 33.26 10.06
C PHE A 207 21.87 32.24 11.21
N GLY A 208 22.94 31.80 11.88
CA GLY A 208 22.94 30.67 12.82
C GLY A 208 22.46 30.91 14.26
N ALA A 209 22.25 29.80 14.96
CA ALA A 209 22.46 29.61 16.39
C ALA A 209 22.50 28.09 16.67
N GLU A 210 23.34 27.72 17.63
CA GLU A 210 23.82 26.36 17.90
C GLU A 210 22.72 25.40 18.37
N GLY A 211 22.73 24.16 17.87
CA GLY A 211 21.76 23.13 18.20
C GLY A 211 22.23 21.71 17.86
N ARG A 212 23.27 21.26 18.56
CA ARG A 212 23.65 19.86 18.86
C ARG A 212 23.12 18.77 17.90
N ALA A 213 23.97 18.35 16.97
CA ALA A 213 23.77 17.16 16.15
C ALA A 213 23.60 15.90 17.02
N LEU A 214 22.42 15.28 17.02
CA LEU A 214 22.26 13.89 17.43
C LEU A 214 22.71 13.01 16.26
N ARG A 215 23.89 12.42 16.46
CA ARG A 215 24.55 11.50 15.52
C ARG A 215 23.60 10.37 15.11
N SER A 216 23.61 10.11 13.81
CA SER A 216 23.27 8.82 13.21
C SER A 216 23.90 7.68 14.01
N ARG A 217 23.08 6.75 14.52
CA ARG A 217 23.59 5.42 14.90
C ARG A 217 23.52 4.54 13.66
N THR A 218 24.64 4.46 12.98
CA THR A 218 24.97 3.33 12.11
C THR A 218 25.29 2.11 12.98
N GLU A 219 24.98 0.94 12.42
CA GLU A 219 25.54 -0.38 12.73
C GLU A 219 25.18 -1.02 14.07
N ASN A 220 24.43 -2.13 13.99
CA ASN A 220 24.63 -3.29 14.86
C ASN A 220 23.98 -4.52 14.20
N ASP A 221 24.58 -4.97 13.09
CA ASP A 221 24.45 -6.35 12.61
C ASP A 221 25.86 -6.94 12.61
N VAL A 222 26.25 -7.57 13.73
CA VAL A 222 27.51 -8.34 13.79
C VAL A 222 27.20 -9.77 14.22
N VAL A 223 27.36 -10.69 13.29
CA VAL A 223 27.48 -12.13 13.58
C VAL A 223 28.95 -12.42 13.86
N SER A 224 29.33 -12.31 15.13
CA SER A 224 30.40 -13.10 15.79
C SER A 224 30.43 -12.79 17.31
N GLY A 225 29.28 -12.91 18.00
CA GLY A 225 29.24 -12.73 19.47
C GLY A 225 27.92 -12.21 20.07
N TYR A 226 26.79 -12.79 19.64
CA TYR A 226 25.40 -12.76 20.17
C TYR A 226 24.88 -11.53 20.97
N VAL A 227 23.99 -10.77 20.33
CA VAL A 227 22.86 -10.10 21.00
C VAL A 227 21.56 -10.52 20.31
N CYS A 228 20.70 -11.23 21.03
CA CYS A 228 19.29 -11.40 20.70
C CYS A 228 18.50 -11.22 22.00
N GLY A 229 17.97 -10.00 22.20
CA GLY A 229 16.99 -9.64 23.25
C GLY A 229 17.40 -9.95 24.69
#